data_AF-A0A963FMS5-F1
#
_entry.id   AF-A0A963FMS5-F1
#
_cell.length_a   1.000
_cell.length_b   1.000
_cell.length_c   1.000
_cell.angle_alpha   90.00
_cell.angle_beta   90.00
_cell.angle_gamma   90.00
#
_symmetry.space_group_name_H-M   'P 1'
#
loop_
_entity.id
_entity.type
_entity.pdbx_description
1 polymer ?
#
loop_
_entity_poly.entity_id
_entity_poly.type
_entity_poly.pdbx_seq_one_letter_code
_entity_poly.pdbx_strand_id
1 'polypeptide(L)'
;IRNNIKVDDLGPVLSFVGKLGNPELSGVPLEEFRHRQALYRQAEIDAIRDIPVFVRKAQEIYGYPHFINDVAGSLCDLEENGSVELLVRHTLILYIKAADKYEEDELIRRAQKWPKPLYFRPAFLDEQIQAYLQEHQLQYAAQMEPDAFTSWVFPRLFHSRIPRYEAIAEPHGYTVTSRQVNGLRDEQDFLEMVEMAIAAG
;
A
#
# COMPACT_ATOMS: atom_id res chain seq x y z
N ILE A 1 17.47 -14.80 13.55
CA ILE A 1 17.57 -13.45 12.92
C ILE A 1 16.97 -12.45 13.92
N ARG A 2 17.77 -11.51 14.44
CA ARG A 2 17.24 -10.36 15.20
C ARG A 2 17.13 -9.21 14.21
N ASN A 3 15.93 -8.98 13.67
CA ASN A 3 15.68 -7.80 12.84
C ASN A 3 15.44 -6.62 13.78
N ASN A 4 16.38 -5.69 13.81
CA ASN A 4 16.20 -4.43 14.53
C ASN A 4 15.40 -3.50 13.61
N ILE A 5 14.07 -3.60 13.66
CA ILE A 5 13.18 -2.74 12.88
C ILE A 5 13.36 -1.31 13.42
N LYS A 6 13.84 -0.40 12.59
CA LYS A 6 13.91 1.02 12.92
C LYS A 6 12.67 1.72 12.36
N VAL A 7 12.27 2.81 12.99
CA VAL A 7 11.11 3.63 12.57
C VAL A 7 11.28 4.15 11.15
N ASP A 8 12.52 4.39 10.71
CA ASP A 8 12.89 4.90 9.38
C ASP A 8 13.30 3.82 8.38
N ASP A 9 13.33 2.54 8.77
CA ASP A 9 13.75 1.44 7.91
C ASP A 9 12.69 0.33 7.85
N LEU A 10 11.85 0.42 6.81
CA LEU A 10 10.87 -0.61 6.45
C LEU A 10 11.50 -1.81 5.72
N GLY A 11 12.81 -1.77 5.44
CA GLY A 11 13.56 -2.82 4.76
C GLY A 11 13.35 -4.22 5.34
N PRO A 12 13.31 -4.41 6.67
CA PRO A 12 13.04 -5.72 7.27
C PRO A 12 11.64 -6.27 6.97
N VAL A 13 10.61 -5.42 6.93
CA VAL A 13 9.23 -5.83 6.61
C VAL A 13 9.15 -6.23 5.14
N LEU A 14 9.69 -5.41 4.23
CA LEU A 14 9.73 -5.73 2.81
C LEU A 14 10.53 -7.00 2.53
N SER A 15 11.68 -7.17 3.20
CA SER A 15 12.50 -8.38 3.08
C SER A 15 11.77 -9.64 3.58
N PHE A 16 10.96 -9.50 4.62
CA PHE A 16 10.10 -10.59 5.09
C PHE A 16 9.07 -10.96 4.02
N VAL A 17 8.26 -9.99 3.55
CA VAL A 17 7.23 -10.23 2.52
C VAL A 17 7.82 -10.91 1.28
N GLY A 18 8.96 -10.40 0.79
CA GLY A 18 9.69 -10.96 -0.35
C GLY A 18 8.94 -10.84 -1.68
N LYS A 19 9.47 -11.48 -2.72
CA LYS A 19 8.88 -11.52 -4.06
C LYS A 19 8.58 -12.96 -4.43
N LEU A 20 7.41 -13.23 -4.99
CA LEU A 20 7.04 -14.56 -5.48
C LEU A 20 7.95 -14.97 -6.63
N GLY A 21 8.48 -16.20 -6.61
CA GLY A 21 9.17 -16.77 -7.77
C GLY A 21 10.24 -17.80 -7.39
N ASN A 22 11.22 -17.96 -8.28
CA ASN A 22 12.28 -18.95 -8.16
C ASN A 22 13.20 -18.69 -6.94
N PRO A 23 13.30 -19.63 -5.97
CA PRO A 23 14.18 -19.50 -4.80
C PRO A 23 15.67 -19.34 -5.15
N GLU A 24 16.13 -19.90 -6.27
CA GLU A 24 17.51 -19.74 -6.73
C GLU A 24 17.82 -18.30 -7.17
N LEU A 25 16.78 -17.51 -7.46
CA LEU A 25 16.85 -16.09 -7.83
C LEU A 25 16.34 -15.19 -6.69
N SER A 26 16.44 -15.65 -5.43
CA SER A 26 15.95 -14.95 -4.23
C SER A 26 14.42 -14.77 -4.18
N GLY A 27 13.68 -15.59 -4.93
CA GLY A 27 12.22 -15.67 -4.85
C GLY A 27 11.74 -16.44 -3.63
N VAL A 28 10.49 -16.21 -3.26
CA VAL A 28 9.79 -16.95 -2.22
C VAL A 28 8.88 -17.99 -2.88
N PRO A 29 8.96 -19.28 -2.50
CA PRO A 29 8.03 -20.30 -2.98
C PRO A 29 6.57 -19.92 -2.72
N LEU A 30 5.64 -20.31 -3.60
CA LEU A 30 4.25 -19.86 -3.53
C LEU A 30 3.55 -20.11 -2.18
N GLU A 31 3.74 -21.29 -1.59
CA GLU A 31 3.12 -21.63 -0.30
C GLU A 31 3.60 -20.70 0.82
N GLU A 32 4.92 -20.55 0.93
CA GLU A 32 5.54 -19.64 1.89
C GLU A 32 5.17 -18.18 1.60
N PHE A 33 5.12 -17.78 0.33
CA PHE A 33 4.72 -16.44 -0.06
C PHE A 33 3.29 -16.13 0.42
N ARG A 34 2.33 -17.04 0.18
CA ARG A 34 0.95 -16.90 0.69
C ARG A 34 0.90 -16.83 2.21
N HIS A 35 1.69 -17.65 2.90
CA HIS A 35 1.78 -17.61 4.36
C HIS A 35 2.26 -16.24 4.86
N ARG A 36 3.32 -15.69 4.26
CA ARG A 36 3.83 -14.35 4.60
C ARG A 36 2.86 -13.23 4.26
N GLN A 37 2.14 -13.32 3.15
CA GLN A 37 1.09 -12.37 2.77
C GLN A 37 -0.03 -12.33 3.82
N ALA A 38 -0.45 -13.50 4.33
CA ALA A 38 -1.46 -13.58 5.39
C ALA A 38 -0.97 -12.97 6.72
N LEU A 39 0.28 -13.24 7.10
CA LEU A 39 0.89 -12.63 8.29
C LEU A 39 1.03 -11.11 8.15
N TYR A 40 1.48 -10.63 6.99
CA TYR A 40 1.57 -9.20 6.68
C TYR A 40 0.19 -8.53 6.78
N ARG A 41 -0.85 -9.11 6.16
CA ARG A 41 -2.22 -8.62 6.26
C ARG A 41 -2.69 -8.50 7.71
N GLN A 42 -2.43 -9.52 8.54
CA GLN A 42 -2.82 -9.48 9.94
C GLN A 42 -2.08 -8.38 10.70
N ALA A 43 -0.78 -8.22 10.47
CA ALA A 43 0.02 -7.16 11.07
C ALA A 43 -0.46 -5.75 10.67
N GLU A 44 -0.85 -5.55 9.41
CA GLU A 44 -1.43 -4.29 8.93
C GLU A 44 -2.76 -3.97 9.64
N ILE A 45 -3.65 -4.97 9.79
CA ILE A 45 -4.93 -4.80 10.51
C ILE A 45 -4.67 -4.42 11.98
N ASP A 46 -3.73 -5.09 12.64
CA ASP A 46 -3.40 -4.82 14.03
C ASP A 46 -2.74 -3.43 14.20
N ALA A 47 -1.88 -3.02 13.27
CA ALA A 47 -1.31 -1.68 13.24
C ALA A 47 -2.38 -0.59 13.09
N ILE A 48 -3.39 -0.80 12.23
CA ILE A 48 -4.54 0.11 12.11
C ILE A 48 -5.30 0.21 13.43
N ARG A 49 -5.49 -0.90 14.14
CA ARG A 49 -6.21 -0.92 15.43
C ARG A 49 -5.47 -0.17 16.55
N ASP A 50 -4.17 0.02 16.43
CA ASP A 50 -3.37 0.81 17.39
C ASP A 50 -3.47 2.32 17.18
N ILE A 51 -4.00 2.80 16.04
CA ILE A 51 -4.12 4.23 15.72
C ILE A 51 -4.76 5.06 16.83
N PRO A 52 -5.88 4.66 17.46
CA PRO A 52 -6.51 5.48 18.49
C PRO A 52 -5.60 5.65 19.71
N VAL A 53 -4.76 4.66 20.00
CA VAL A 53 -3.76 4.74 21.07
C VAL A 53 -2.66 5.73 20.68
N PHE A 54 -2.17 5.69 19.44
CA PHE A 54 -1.15 6.62 18.95
C PHE A 54 -1.64 8.06 18.90
N VAL A 55 -2.88 8.30 18.46
CA VAL A 55 -3.51 9.63 18.48
C VAL A 55 -3.54 10.19 19.91
N ARG A 56 -4.00 9.40 20.89
CA ARG A 56 -4.01 9.84 22.30
C ARG A 56 -2.62 10.13 22.83
N LYS A 57 -1.65 9.24 22.58
CA LYS A 57 -0.26 9.44 23.04
C LYS A 57 0.37 10.69 22.41
N ALA A 58 0.16 10.92 21.12
CA ALA A 58 0.65 12.11 20.42
C ALA A 58 0.19 13.39 21.13
N GLN A 59 -1.08 13.46 21.51
CA GLN A 59 -1.66 14.62 22.19
C GLN A 59 -1.28 14.71 23.67
N GLU A 60 -1.48 13.63 24.45
CA GLU A 60 -1.36 13.64 25.91
C GLU A 60 0.09 13.57 26.41
N ILE A 61 0.97 12.87 25.69
CA ILE A 61 2.35 12.63 26.13
C ILE A 61 3.33 13.57 25.43
N TYR A 62 3.16 13.73 24.12
CA TYR A 62 4.12 14.48 23.30
C TYR A 62 3.66 15.91 22.99
N GLY A 63 2.40 16.25 23.26
CA GLY A 63 1.85 17.58 23.01
C GLY A 63 1.72 17.92 21.51
N TYR A 64 1.71 16.92 20.63
CA TYR A 64 1.49 17.14 19.20
C TYR A 64 0.00 17.39 18.93
N PRO A 65 -0.36 18.55 18.33
CA PRO A 65 -1.75 18.88 18.05
C PRO A 65 -2.35 18.05 16.90
N HIS A 66 -1.50 17.60 15.98
CA HIS A 66 -1.89 16.88 14.77
C HIS A 66 -1.16 15.53 14.68
N PHE A 67 -1.87 14.52 14.17
CA PHE A 67 -1.36 13.18 13.93
C PHE A 67 -1.56 12.83 12.46
N ILE A 68 -0.47 12.48 11.77
CA ILE A 68 -0.50 12.03 10.39
C ILE A 68 -0.26 10.53 10.37
N ASN A 69 -1.16 9.82 9.68
CA ASN A 69 -1.09 8.39 9.48
C ASN A 69 -0.89 8.10 8.00
N ASP A 70 0.34 7.77 7.61
CA ASP A 70 0.64 7.25 6.28
C ASP A 70 0.32 5.76 6.24
N VAL A 71 -0.94 5.43 5.94
CA VAL A 71 -1.41 4.04 5.89
C VAL A 71 -0.80 3.33 4.69
N ALA A 72 -0.44 2.06 4.85
CA ALA A 72 0.07 1.26 3.74
C ALA A 72 -0.89 1.25 2.55
N GLY A 73 -0.31 1.25 1.35
CA GLY A 73 -1.07 1.16 0.09
C GLY A 73 -1.80 -0.17 -0.13
N SER A 74 -1.80 -1.06 0.86
CA SER A 74 -2.58 -2.30 0.94
C SER A 74 -3.92 -2.12 1.65
N LEU A 75 -4.22 -0.95 2.26
CA LEU A 75 -5.46 -0.70 3.01
C LEU A 75 -6.72 -1.17 2.26
N CYS A 76 -6.81 -0.82 0.98
CA CYS A 76 -7.94 -1.15 0.12
C CYS A 76 -8.07 -2.66 -0.23
N ASP A 77 -7.05 -3.46 0.07
CA ASP A 77 -6.95 -4.89 -0.21
C ASP A 77 -6.99 -5.76 1.06
N LEU A 78 -7.22 -5.18 2.24
CA LEU A 78 -7.27 -5.95 3.50
C LEU A 78 -8.49 -6.87 3.59
N GLU A 79 -9.61 -6.60 2.89
CA GLU A 79 -10.83 -7.44 2.95
C GLU A 79 -11.24 -7.79 4.40
N GLU A 80 -11.25 -6.80 5.28
CA GLU A 80 -11.71 -6.91 6.67
C GLU A 80 -12.68 -5.77 6.97
N ASN A 81 -13.67 -6.06 7.81
CA ASN A 81 -14.64 -5.08 8.27
C ASN A 81 -14.13 -4.46 9.57
N GLY A 82 -14.06 -3.14 9.66
CA GLY A 82 -13.68 -2.43 10.88
C GLY A 82 -12.48 -1.52 10.70
N SER A 83 -11.47 -1.90 9.89
CA SER A 83 -10.30 -1.05 9.66
C SER A 83 -10.66 0.33 9.10
N VAL A 84 -11.50 0.39 8.06
CA VAL A 84 -11.91 1.67 7.46
C VAL A 84 -12.78 2.45 8.43
N GLU A 85 -13.75 1.82 9.09
CA GLU A 85 -14.64 2.47 10.05
C GLU A 85 -13.88 3.05 11.25
N LEU A 86 -12.83 2.36 11.71
CA LEU A 86 -11.95 2.84 12.76
C LEU A 86 -11.13 4.04 12.29
N LEU A 87 -10.59 4.01 11.07
CA LEU A 87 -9.90 5.15 10.47
C LEU A 87 -10.81 6.36 10.37
N VAL A 88 -12.03 6.20 9.83
CA VAL A 88 -13.02 7.28 9.71
C VAL A 88 -13.39 7.89 11.06
N ARG A 89 -13.48 7.07 12.11
CA ARG A 89 -13.81 7.54 13.45
C ARG A 89 -12.71 8.40 14.08
N HIS A 90 -11.45 8.14 13.74
CA HIS A 90 -10.29 8.71 14.45
C HIS A 90 -9.41 9.61 13.59
N THR A 91 -9.61 9.64 12.27
CA THR A 91 -8.77 10.36 11.32
C THR A 91 -9.59 10.92 10.16
N LEU A 92 -9.01 11.90 9.47
CA LEU A 92 -9.46 12.31 8.15
C LEU A 92 -8.83 11.39 7.09
N ILE A 93 -9.64 10.77 6.23
CA ILE A 93 -9.11 10.00 5.10
C ILE A 93 -8.84 10.95 3.93
N LEU A 94 -7.58 11.03 3.50
CA LEU A 94 -7.16 11.80 2.34
C LEU A 94 -6.60 10.85 1.27
N TYR A 95 -7.30 10.75 0.14
CA TYR A 95 -6.86 9.94 -1.00
C TYR A 95 -6.08 10.80 -2.01
N ILE A 96 -4.80 10.47 -2.21
CA ILE A 96 -3.93 11.10 -3.20
C ILE A 96 -4.07 10.37 -4.53
N LYS A 97 -4.76 10.99 -5.50
CA LYS A 97 -4.89 10.49 -6.87
C LYS A 97 -3.73 10.94 -7.74
N ALA A 98 -3.35 10.13 -8.73
CA ALA A 98 -2.51 10.62 -9.82
C ALA A 98 -3.23 11.78 -10.51
N ALA A 99 -2.52 12.88 -10.76
CA ALA A 99 -3.13 14.08 -11.33
C ALA A 99 -3.61 13.88 -12.78
N ASP A 100 -2.90 13.04 -13.54
CA ASP A 100 -3.22 12.67 -14.91
C ASP A 100 -2.55 11.35 -15.31
N LYS A 101 -2.80 10.93 -16.56
CA LYS A 101 -2.25 9.71 -17.14
C LYS A 101 -0.71 9.71 -17.18
N TYR A 102 -0.08 10.88 -17.35
CA TYR A 102 1.38 10.97 -17.41
C TYR A 102 2.01 10.68 -16.05
N GLU A 103 1.47 11.25 -14.97
CA GLU A 103 1.95 10.97 -13.61
C GLU A 103 1.71 9.50 -13.20
N GLU A 104 0.58 8.92 -13.63
CA GLU A 104 0.30 7.50 -13.47
C GLU A 104 1.35 6.62 -14.17
N ASP A 105 1.62 6.90 -15.46
CA ASP A 105 2.59 6.14 -16.25
C ASP A 105 4.00 6.27 -15.67
N GLU A 106 4.38 7.44 -15.17
CA GLU A 106 5.67 7.64 -14.52
C GLU A 106 5.76 6.87 -13.19
N LEU A 107 4.68 6.80 -12.41
CA LEU A 107 4.62 5.96 -11.21
C LEU A 107 4.78 4.48 -11.55
N ILE A 108 4.05 3.99 -12.55
CA ILE A 108 4.16 2.62 -13.04
C ILE A 108 5.58 2.33 -13.53
N ARG A 109 6.14 3.19 -14.39
CA ARG A 109 7.48 3.03 -14.95
C ARG A 109 8.56 2.94 -13.86
N ARG A 110 8.47 3.78 -12.82
CA ARG A 110 9.40 3.74 -11.69
C ARG A 110 9.28 2.43 -10.90
N ALA A 111 8.06 1.98 -10.64
CA ALA A 111 7.82 0.72 -9.95
C ALA A 111 8.30 -0.51 -10.74
N GLN A 112 8.14 -0.50 -12.07
CA GLN A 112 8.64 -1.54 -12.96
C GLN A 112 10.17 -1.55 -13.07
N LYS A 113 10.82 -0.39 -12.95
CA LYS A 113 12.28 -0.28 -12.95
C LYS A 113 12.90 -0.81 -11.65
N TRP A 114 12.21 -0.63 -10.53
CA TRP A 114 12.68 -1.04 -9.21
C TRP A 114 11.57 -1.80 -8.46
N PRO A 115 11.25 -3.03 -8.91
CA PRO A 115 10.18 -3.84 -8.32
C PRO A 115 10.47 -4.15 -6.85
N LYS A 116 9.62 -3.63 -5.97
CA LYS A 116 9.67 -3.89 -4.53
C LYS A 116 8.73 -5.04 -4.18
N PRO A 117 8.95 -5.75 -3.06
CA PRO A 117 7.95 -6.63 -2.45
C PRO A 117 6.57 -5.94 -2.33
N LEU A 118 5.51 -6.65 -2.68
CA LEU A 118 4.13 -6.14 -2.70
C LEU A 118 3.21 -7.06 -1.90
N TYR A 119 2.19 -6.47 -1.27
CA TYR A 119 1.05 -7.22 -0.78
C TYR A 119 -0.02 -7.39 -1.87
N PHE A 120 -0.61 -8.59 -1.93
CA PHE A 120 -1.68 -8.96 -2.84
C PHE A 120 -2.84 -9.60 -2.07
N ARG A 121 -4.04 -9.17 -2.41
CA ARG A 121 -5.27 -9.84 -2.01
C ARG A 121 -5.30 -11.27 -2.60
N PRO A 122 -5.67 -12.32 -1.84
CA PRO A 122 -5.51 -13.71 -2.28
C PRO A 122 -6.13 -14.01 -3.65
N ALA A 123 -7.37 -13.57 -3.89
CA ALA A 123 -8.06 -13.80 -5.16
C ALA A 123 -7.36 -13.13 -6.35
N PHE A 124 -6.85 -11.91 -6.16
CA PHE A 124 -6.09 -11.21 -7.19
C PHE A 124 -4.78 -11.93 -7.49
N LEU A 125 -4.04 -12.34 -6.45
CA LEU A 125 -2.79 -13.07 -6.61
C LEU A 125 -2.99 -14.35 -7.43
N ASP A 126 -4.03 -15.11 -7.12
CA ASP A 126 -4.34 -16.37 -7.81
C ASP A 126 -4.61 -16.16 -9.29
N GLU A 127 -5.42 -15.17 -9.63
CA GLU A 127 -5.72 -14.78 -11.01
C GLU A 127 -4.44 -14.38 -11.76
N GLN A 128 -3.62 -13.51 -11.16
CA GLN A 128 -2.42 -12.99 -11.82
C GLN A 128 -1.31 -14.03 -11.98
N ILE A 129 -1.17 -14.97 -11.05
CA ILE A 129 -0.24 -16.10 -11.22
C ILE A 129 -0.66 -16.93 -12.44
N GLN A 130 -1.93 -17.29 -12.56
CA GLN A 130 -2.39 -18.10 -13.70
C GLN A 130 -2.17 -17.38 -15.03
N ALA A 131 -2.52 -16.09 -15.09
CA ALA A 131 -2.30 -15.27 -16.28
C ALA A 131 -0.81 -15.20 -16.65
N TYR A 132 0.08 -14.97 -15.68
CA TYR A 132 1.53 -14.91 -15.92
C TYR A 132 2.10 -16.25 -16.40
N LEU A 133 1.72 -17.36 -15.74
CA LEU A 133 2.20 -18.68 -16.13
C LEU A 133 1.77 -19.03 -17.57
N GLN A 134 0.54 -18.71 -17.94
CA GLN A 134 0.03 -18.93 -19.29
C GLN A 134 0.75 -18.06 -20.33
N GLU A 135 0.89 -16.76 -20.07
CA GLU A 135 1.55 -15.80 -20.97
C GLU A 135 3.02 -16.18 -21.23
N HIS A 136 3.71 -16.65 -20.19
CA HIS A 136 5.14 -16.99 -20.24
C HIS A 136 5.43 -18.48 -20.46
N GLN A 137 4.39 -19.31 -20.70
CA GLN A 137 4.51 -20.76 -20.92
C GLN A 137 5.24 -21.50 -19.80
N LEU A 138 5.01 -21.06 -18.56
CA LEU A 138 5.57 -21.68 -17.35
C LEU A 138 4.54 -22.65 -16.75
N GLN A 139 5.03 -23.69 -16.09
CA GLN A 139 4.18 -24.70 -15.44
C GLN A 139 3.93 -24.39 -13.98
N TYR A 140 4.92 -23.82 -13.28
CA TYR A 140 4.88 -23.62 -11.84
C TYR A 140 5.43 -22.25 -11.44
N ALA A 141 4.91 -21.70 -10.33
CA ALA A 141 5.35 -20.42 -9.81
C ALA A 141 6.85 -20.37 -9.45
N ALA A 142 7.44 -21.50 -9.10
CA ALA A 142 8.88 -21.62 -8.83
C ALA A 142 9.77 -21.37 -10.06
N GLN A 143 9.21 -21.29 -11.27
CA GLN A 143 9.95 -20.95 -12.49
C GLN A 143 9.96 -19.44 -12.78
N MET A 144 9.14 -18.66 -12.10
CA MET A 144 9.00 -17.23 -12.34
C MET A 144 10.24 -16.48 -11.85
N GLU A 145 10.79 -15.58 -12.66
CA GLU A 145 11.80 -14.65 -12.18
C GLU A 145 11.11 -13.59 -11.29
N PRO A 146 11.50 -13.43 -10.01
CA PRO A 146 10.74 -12.61 -9.07
C PRO A 146 10.59 -11.14 -9.47
N ASP A 147 11.62 -10.51 -10.03
CA ASP A 147 11.55 -9.11 -10.49
C ASP A 147 10.68 -8.96 -11.73
N ALA A 148 10.78 -9.87 -12.69
CA ALA A 148 9.99 -9.88 -13.90
C ALA A 148 8.50 -10.04 -13.59
N PHE A 149 8.13 -10.95 -12.68
CA PHE A 149 6.74 -11.06 -12.25
C PHE A 149 6.27 -9.80 -11.53
N THR A 150 7.07 -9.29 -10.59
CA THR A 150 6.71 -8.11 -9.80
C THR A 150 6.51 -6.87 -10.68
N SER A 151 7.40 -6.66 -11.67
CA SER A 151 7.27 -5.58 -12.66
C SER A 151 6.09 -5.79 -13.60
N TRP A 152 5.79 -7.03 -13.99
CA TRP A 152 4.65 -7.35 -14.84
C TRP A 152 3.31 -7.15 -14.13
N VAL A 153 3.21 -7.54 -12.85
CA VAL A 153 1.96 -7.51 -12.09
C VAL A 153 1.63 -6.12 -11.54
N PHE A 154 2.64 -5.26 -11.31
CA PHE A 154 2.44 -3.96 -10.68
C PHE A 154 1.39 -3.06 -11.38
N PRO A 155 1.41 -2.85 -12.72
CA PRO A 155 0.37 -2.05 -13.38
C PRO A 155 -1.04 -2.61 -13.15
N ARG A 156 -1.17 -3.95 -13.15
CA ARG A 156 -2.45 -4.65 -12.92
C ARG A 156 -2.94 -4.44 -11.50
N LEU A 157 -2.03 -4.56 -10.53
CA LEU A 157 -2.31 -4.29 -9.13
C LEU A 157 -2.75 -2.85 -8.94
N PHE A 158 -1.99 -1.89 -9.49
CA PHE A 158 -2.29 -0.47 -9.42
C PHE A 158 -3.72 -0.17 -9.92
N HIS A 159 -4.07 -0.61 -11.12
CA HIS A 159 -5.41 -0.38 -11.67
C HIS A 159 -6.51 -1.09 -10.90
N SER A 160 -6.25 -2.29 -10.36
CA SER A 160 -7.22 -3.01 -9.52
C SER A 160 -7.53 -2.29 -8.20
N ARG A 161 -6.60 -1.46 -7.71
CA ARG A 161 -6.73 -0.71 -6.47
C ARG A 161 -7.49 0.60 -6.63
N ILE A 162 -7.44 1.24 -7.80
CA ILE A 162 -8.14 2.52 -8.06
C ILE A 162 -9.61 2.47 -7.61
N PRO A 163 -10.47 1.57 -8.12
CA PRO A 163 -11.88 1.54 -7.72
C PRO A 163 -12.06 1.20 -6.23
N ARG A 164 -11.12 0.48 -5.62
CA ARG A 164 -11.18 0.13 -4.19
C ARG A 164 -10.83 1.31 -3.29
N TYR A 165 -9.86 2.14 -3.70
CA TYR A 165 -9.60 3.41 -3.02
C TYR A 165 -10.76 4.38 -3.18
N GLU A 166 -11.34 4.46 -4.38
CA GLU A 166 -12.50 5.31 -4.63
C GLU A 166 -13.70 4.89 -3.78
N ALA A 167 -13.96 3.60 -3.62
CA ALA A 167 -15.01 3.08 -2.74
C ALA A 167 -14.80 3.42 -1.24
N ILE A 168 -13.56 3.69 -0.81
CA ILE A 168 -13.27 4.18 0.55
C ILE A 168 -13.45 5.70 0.60
N ALA A 169 -12.87 6.42 -0.36
CA ALA A 169 -12.83 7.88 -0.34
C ALA A 169 -14.20 8.51 -0.60
N GLU A 170 -15.01 7.96 -1.51
CA GLU A 170 -16.31 8.54 -1.89
C GLU A 170 -17.28 8.72 -0.69
N PRO A 171 -17.52 7.72 0.17
CA PRO A 171 -18.42 7.89 1.32
C PRO A 171 -17.76 8.50 2.56
N HIS A 172 -16.42 8.55 2.65
CA HIS A 172 -15.74 8.74 3.93
C HIS A 172 -14.52 9.65 3.92
N GLY A 173 -14.04 10.08 2.77
CA GLY A 173 -12.77 10.79 2.64
C GLY A 173 -12.82 11.95 1.66
N TYR A 174 -11.66 12.56 1.51
CA TYR A 174 -11.43 13.69 0.60
C TYR A 174 -10.34 13.32 -0.39
N THR A 175 -10.37 13.96 -1.55
CA THR A 175 -9.42 13.66 -2.63
C THR A 175 -8.54 14.85 -2.92
N VAL A 176 -7.25 14.60 -3.08
CA VAL A 176 -6.26 15.54 -3.62
C VAL A 176 -5.47 14.87 -4.73
N THR A 177 -4.79 15.66 -5.54
CA THR A 177 -3.92 15.15 -6.61
C THR A 177 -2.47 15.10 -6.16
N SER A 178 -1.70 14.18 -6.73
CA SER A 178 -0.24 14.09 -6.58
C SER A 178 0.46 15.42 -6.88
N ARG A 179 -0.06 16.20 -7.85
CA ARG A 179 0.45 17.54 -8.16
C ARG A 179 0.26 18.55 -7.03
N GLN A 180 -0.90 18.56 -6.38
CA GLN A 180 -1.14 19.41 -5.22
C GLN A 180 -0.18 19.04 -4.08
N VAL A 181 -0.02 17.75 -3.81
CA VAL A 181 0.88 17.24 -2.75
C VAL A 181 2.35 17.54 -3.06
N ASN A 182 2.79 17.39 -4.32
CA ASN A 182 4.16 17.69 -4.73
C ASN A 182 4.50 19.19 -4.68
N GLY A 183 3.48 20.06 -4.67
CA GLY A 183 3.65 21.51 -4.61
C GLY A 183 3.81 22.06 -3.18
N LEU A 184 3.59 21.24 -2.15
CA LEU A 184 3.67 21.65 -0.76
C LEU A 184 5.11 21.96 -0.35
N ARG A 185 5.31 23.07 0.35
CA ARG A 185 6.63 23.52 0.84
C ARG A 185 6.73 23.47 2.35
N ASP A 186 5.61 23.68 3.04
CA ASP A 186 5.54 23.77 4.49
C ASP A 186 4.17 23.34 5.04
N GLU A 187 4.00 23.47 6.36
CA GLU A 187 2.78 23.15 7.08
C GLU A 187 1.58 23.99 6.60
N GLN A 188 1.79 25.26 6.27
CA GLN A 188 0.71 26.16 5.85
C GLN A 188 0.14 25.70 4.51
N ASP A 189 1.00 25.40 3.53
CA ASP A 189 0.56 24.84 2.25
C ASP A 189 -0.26 23.54 2.44
N PHE A 190 0.17 22.68 3.38
CA PHE A 190 -0.52 21.41 3.68
C PHE A 190 -1.91 21.65 4.28
N LEU A 191 -2.03 22.53 5.28
CA LEU A 191 -3.31 22.85 5.90
C LEU A 191 -4.28 23.48 4.89
N GLU A 192 -3.81 24.41 4.07
CA GLU A 192 -4.63 25.03 3.00
C GLU A 192 -5.11 23.99 1.99
N MET A 193 -4.25 23.04 1.58
CA MET A 193 -4.65 21.95 0.69
C MET A 193 -5.76 21.09 1.30
N VAL A 194 -5.65 20.76 2.59
CA VAL A 194 -6.67 19.97 3.30
C VAL A 194 -7.98 20.74 3.44
N GLU A 195 -7.92 22.03 3.80
CA GLU A 195 -9.10 22.89 3.89
C GLU A 195 -9.84 22.99 2.55
N MET A 196 -9.11 23.18 1.45
CA MET A 196 -9.68 23.19 0.10
C MET A 196 -10.32 21.85 -0.27
N ALA A 197 -9.69 20.73 0.08
CA ALA A 197 -10.25 19.41 -0.18
C ALA A 197 -11.55 19.18 0.59
N ILE A 198 -11.62 19.64 1.85
CA ILE A 198 -12.82 19.57 2.68
C ILE A 198 -13.93 20.44 2.11
N ALA A 199 -13.62 21.67 1.66
CA ALA A 199 -14.61 22.59 1.12
C ALA A 199 -15.20 22.15 -0.24
N ALA A 200 -14.51 21.27 -0.96
CA ALA A 200 -14.93 20.77 -2.27
C ALA A 200 -15.78 19.48 -2.21
N GLY A 201 -15.77 18.77 -1.07
CA GLY A 201 -16.55 17.55 -0.83
C GLY A 201 -17.90 17.83 -0.19
#